data_AF-A0A7Y4YD47-F1
#
_entry.id   AF-A0A7Y4YD47-F1
#
_cell.length_a   1.000
_cell.length_b   1.000
_cell.length_c   1.000
_cell.angle_alpha   90.00
_cell.angle_beta   90.00
_cell.angle_gamma   90.00
#
_symmetry.space_group_name_H-M   'P 1'
#
loop_
_entity.id
_entity.type
_entity.pdbx_description
1 polymer ?
#
loop_
_entity_poly.entity_id
_entity_poly.type
_entity_poly.pdbx_seq_one_letter_code
_entity_poly.pdbx_strand_id
1 'polypeptide(L)'
;MKQGLTILLALLIFLQPFSKVWIHISYKINQDKIAKTLCVKKEIENNTCQGKCHLKKQLEKADEEEQKQAPTNTKEKVEALYCQNQTPFDLLKVTVFYENQTLNNYDFDFYSTSFITDIFRPPKTILI
;
A
#
# COMPACT_ATOMS: atom_id res chain seq x y z
N MET A 1 -1.22 -32.13 5.84
CA MET A 1 -0.49 -31.71 4.61
C MET A 1 -0.72 -30.23 4.28
N LYS A 2 -1.97 -29.74 4.19
CA LYS A 2 -2.27 -28.33 3.84
C LYS A 2 -1.57 -27.30 4.74
N GLN A 3 -1.58 -27.50 6.06
CA GLN A 3 -0.92 -26.58 7.01
C GLN A 3 0.61 -26.55 6.87
N GLY A 4 1.25 -27.70 6.62
CA GLY A 4 2.69 -27.75 6.38
C GLY A 4 3.09 -27.00 5.11
N LEU A 5 2.29 -27.13 4.04
CA LEU A 5 2.47 -26.36 2.81
C LEU A 5 2.32 -24.85 3.06
N THR A 6 1.32 -24.44 3.83
CA THR A 6 1.11 -23.02 4.17
C THR A 6 2.27 -22.45 4.98
N ILE A 7 2.76 -23.19 5.99
CA ILE A 7 3.91 -22.77 6.79
C ILE A 7 5.17 -22.67 5.92
N LEU A 8 5.41 -23.64 5.03
CA LEU A 8 6.53 -23.63 4.10
C LEU A 8 6.48 -22.39 3.19
N LEU A 9 5.32 -22.11 2.57
CA LEU A 9 5.13 -20.96 1.69
C LEU A 9 5.34 -19.64 2.44
N ALA A 10 4.82 -19.52 3.66
CA ALA A 10 5.03 -18.35 4.50
C ALA A 10 6.53 -18.14 4.79
N LEU A 11 7.24 -19.21 5.19
CA LEU A 11 8.68 -19.17 5.46
C LEU A 11 9.47 -18.68 4.25
N LEU A 12 9.17 -19.19 3.05
CA LEU A 12 9.86 -18.80 1.81
C LEU A 12 9.69 -17.31 1.49
N ILE A 13 8.52 -16.72 1.75
CA ILE A 13 8.28 -15.28 1.58
C ILE A 13 9.08 -14.49 2.63
N PHE A 14 9.10 -14.96 3.88
CA PHE A 14 9.85 -14.32 4.96
C PHE A 14 11.37 -14.33 4.71
N LEU A 15 11.92 -15.28 3.95
CA LEU A 15 13.35 -15.34 3.63
C LEU A 15 13.83 -14.14 2.78
N GLN A 16 12.96 -13.51 1.99
CA GLN A 16 13.35 -12.44 1.07
C GLN A 16 14.03 -11.24 1.77
N PRO A 17 13.54 -10.68 2.88
CA PRO A 17 14.19 -9.58 3.60
C PRO A 17 15.44 -9.97 4.42
N PHE A 18 15.81 -11.26 4.53
CA PHE A 18 16.92 -11.67 5.41
C PHE A 18 18.30 -11.30 4.87
N SER A 19 18.43 -10.90 3.61
CA SER A 19 19.72 -10.52 2.98
C SER A 19 20.50 -9.49 3.80
N LYS A 20 19.86 -8.38 4.19
CA LYS A 20 20.48 -7.29 4.96
C LYS A 20 20.77 -7.68 6.41
N VAL A 21 19.90 -8.51 7.00
CA VAL A 21 20.11 -9.05 8.35
C VAL A 21 21.36 -9.92 8.37
N TRP A 22 21.55 -10.75 7.35
CA TRP A 22 22.73 -11.60 7.21
C TRP A 22 24.02 -10.78 7.07
N ILE A 23 24.01 -9.70 6.27
CA ILE A 23 25.13 -8.76 6.16
C ILE A 23 25.51 -8.21 7.54
N HIS A 24 24.53 -7.75 8.32
CA HIS A 24 24.78 -7.20 9.65
C HIS A 24 25.33 -8.25 10.64
N ILE A 25 24.78 -9.46 10.64
CA ILE A 25 25.26 -10.57 11.48
C ILE A 25 26.72 -10.92 11.14
N SER A 26 27.02 -11.07 9.84
CA SER A 26 28.38 -11.41 9.39
C SER A 26 29.40 -10.34 9.76
N TYR A 27 29.02 -9.06 9.68
CA TYR A 27 29.80 -7.94 10.16
C TYR A 27 30.05 -8.02 11.66
N LYS A 28 29.00 -8.32 12.45
CA LYS A 28 29.11 -8.35 13.91
C LYS A 28 30.02 -9.48 14.40
N ILE A 29 29.91 -10.68 13.81
CA ILE A 29 30.76 -11.83 14.12
C ILE A 29 32.23 -11.54 13.82
N ASN A 30 32.51 -10.83 12.71
CA ASN A 30 33.87 -10.58 12.23
C ASN A 30 34.35 -9.14 12.47
N GLN A 31 33.69 -8.39 13.36
CA GLN A 31 33.85 -6.95 13.49
C GLN A 31 35.32 -6.54 13.70
N ASP A 32 36.04 -7.26 14.56
CA ASP A 32 37.45 -6.97 14.85
C ASP A 32 38.37 -7.19 13.66
N LYS A 33 38.14 -8.28 12.89
CA LYS A 33 38.92 -8.56 11.68
C LYS A 33 38.67 -7.47 10.64
N ILE A 34 37.39 -7.12 10.43
CA ILE A 34 36.98 -6.07 9.48
C ILE A 34 37.58 -4.72 9.89
N ALA A 35 37.59 -4.38 11.18
CA ALA A 35 38.17 -3.15 11.68
C ALA A 35 39.69 -3.07 11.42
N LYS A 36 40.41 -4.19 11.55
CA LYS A 36 41.87 -4.26 11.37
C LYS A 36 42.31 -4.28 9.90
N THR A 37 41.55 -4.94 9.01
CA THR A 37 42.01 -5.16 7.62
C THR A 37 41.28 -4.30 6.60
N LEU A 38 39.95 -4.18 6.71
CA LEU A 38 39.07 -3.59 5.69
C LEU A 38 38.63 -2.16 6.02
N CYS A 39 38.82 -1.68 7.25
CA CYS A 39 38.42 -0.33 7.63
C CYS A 39 39.34 0.72 6.99
N VAL A 40 38.75 1.71 6.32
CA VAL A 40 39.49 2.80 5.68
C VAL A 40 40.18 3.72 6.70
N LYS A 41 39.59 3.86 7.90
CA LYS A 41 40.10 4.72 8.97
C LYS A 41 41.03 3.98 9.95
N LYS A 42 41.47 2.76 9.62
CA LYS A 42 42.25 1.90 10.54
C LYS A 42 43.56 2.51 11.03
N GLU A 43 44.16 3.41 10.26
CA GLU A 43 45.43 4.10 10.59
C GLU A 43 45.22 5.39 11.39
N ILE A 44 43.97 5.83 11.57
CA ILE A 44 43.63 7.00 12.36
C ILE A 44 43.59 6.60 13.84
N GLU A 45 44.48 7.18 14.63
CA GLU A 45 44.48 7.03 16.09
C GLU A 45 43.14 7.51 16.69
N ASN A 46 42.65 6.80 17.71
CA ASN A 46 41.37 7.09 18.38
C ASN A 46 40.12 7.11 17.47
N ASN A 47 40.13 6.38 16.34
CA ASN A 47 38.94 6.30 15.50
C ASN A 47 37.81 5.46 16.16
N THR A 48 36.56 5.88 15.95
CA THR A 48 35.35 5.19 16.45
C THR A 48 34.61 4.40 15.36
N CYS A 49 35.24 4.20 14.20
CA CYS A 49 34.62 3.59 13.02
C CYS A 49 34.40 2.09 13.22
N GLN A 50 35.41 1.37 13.73
CA GLN A 50 35.29 -0.07 14.04
C GLN A 50 34.74 -0.89 12.85
N GLY A 51 35.13 -0.55 11.62
CA GLY A 51 34.66 -1.23 10.40
C GLY A 51 33.26 -0.81 9.88
N LYS A 52 32.58 0.17 10.49
CA LYS A 52 31.26 0.68 10.04
C LYS A 52 31.27 1.19 8.59
N CYS A 53 32.39 1.74 8.12
CA CYS A 53 32.53 2.16 6.73
C CYS A 53 32.37 1.00 5.73
N HIS A 54 32.85 -0.19 6.10
CA HIS A 54 32.72 -1.39 5.29
C HIS A 54 31.29 -1.93 5.33
N LEU A 55 30.66 -1.95 6.52
CA LEU A 55 29.24 -2.29 6.66
C LEU A 55 28.35 -1.39 5.78
N LYS A 56 28.56 -0.07 5.83
CA LYS A 56 27.81 0.89 5.01
C LYS A 56 27.93 0.56 3.52
N LYS A 57 29.15 0.31 3.05
CA LYS A 57 29.42 -0.04 1.65
C LYS A 57 28.74 -1.34 1.21
N GLN A 58 28.63 -2.34 2.10
CA GLN A 58 27.91 -3.57 1.76
C GLN A 58 26.40 -3.38 1.71
N LEU A 59 25.84 -2.58 2.62
CA LEU A 59 24.41 -2.25 2.62
C LEU A 59 24.01 -1.44 1.39
N GLU A 60 24.80 -0.42 1.02
CA GLU A 60 24.58 0.38 -0.19
C GLU A 60 24.60 -0.49 -1.46
N LYS A 61 25.54 -1.43 -1.56
CA LYS A 61 25.58 -2.39 -2.67
C LYS A 61 24.35 -3.29 -2.73
N ALA A 62 23.88 -3.77 -1.58
CA ALA A 62 22.66 -4.56 -1.51
C ALA A 62 21.42 -3.75 -1.94
N ASP A 63 21.34 -2.47 -1.54
CA ASP A 63 20.27 -1.57 -1.95
C ASP A 63 20.31 -1.31 -3.47
N GLU A 64 21.49 -1.10 -4.06
CA GLU A 64 21.65 -0.94 -5.51
C GLU A 64 21.25 -2.20 -6.30
N GLU A 65 21.58 -3.38 -5.79
CA GLU A 65 21.18 -4.66 -6.41
C GLU A 65 19.67 -4.88 -6.33
N GLU A 66 19.05 -4.57 -5.19
CA GLU A 66 17.59 -4.60 -5.03
C GLU A 66 16.90 -3.62 -5.99
N GLN A 67 17.41 -2.40 -6.14
CA GLN A 67 16.85 -1.40 -7.06
C GLN A 67 16.97 -1.82 -8.53
N LYS A 68 18.06 -2.49 -8.93
CA LYS A 68 18.22 -3.01 -10.29
C LYS A 68 17.27 -4.17 -10.61
N GLN A 69 16.91 -4.96 -9.59
CA GLN A 69 16.00 -6.10 -9.72
C GLN A 69 14.53 -5.69 -9.58
N ALA A 70 14.25 -4.54 -8.98
CA ALA A 70 12.89 -4.01 -8.88
C ALA A 70 12.36 -3.64 -10.28
N PRO A 71 11.15 -4.07 -10.65
CA PRO A 71 10.54 -3.63 -11.89
C PRO A 71 10.39 -2.11 -11.85
N THR A 72 10.96 -1.42 -12.84
CA THR A 72 10.96 0.06 -13.01
C THR A 72 9.55 0.66 -13.10
N ASN A 73 8.50 -0.19 -13.12
CA ASN A 73 7.10 0.15 -13.31
C ASN A 73 6.24 0.01 -12.05
N THR A 74 6.80 0.18 -10.85
CA THR A 74 5.97 0.64 -9.72
C THR A 74 5.86 2.16 -9.81
N LYS A 75 5.34 2.67 -10.93
CA LYS A 75 4.60 3.93 -10.85
C LYS A 75 3.47 3.60 -9.90
N GLU A 76 3.42 4.27 -8.76
CA GLU A 76 2.20 4.35 -7.98
C GLU A 76 1.08 4.62 -9.00
N LYS A 77 0.30 3.59 -9.34
CA LYS A 77 -1.00 3.81 -9.92
C LYS A 77 -1.73 4.47 -8.77
N VAL A 78 -1.68 5.79 -8.74
CA VAL A 78 -2.70 6.58 -8.07
C VAL A 78 -3.96 6.23 -8.84
N GLU A 79 -4.60 5.13 -8.45
CA GLU A 79 -5.96 4.86 -8.85
C GLU A 79 -6.73 6.05 -8.31
N ALA A 80 -7.30 6.85 -9.22
CA ALA A 80 -8.20 7.91 -8.84
C ALA A 80 -9.39 7.23 -8.14
N LEU A 81 -9.34 7.18 -6.81
CA LEU A 81 -10.46 6.76 -6.00
C LEU A 81 -11.54 7.81 -6.24
N TYR A 82 -12.52 7.46 -7.09
CA TYR A 82 -13.70 8.26 -7.26
C TYR A 82 -14.51 8.15 -5.97
N CYS A 83 -14.30 9.10 -5.05
CA CYS A 83 -15.18 9.27 -3.90
C CYS A 83 -16.52 9.80 -4.40
N GLN A 84 -17.46 8.90 -4.70
CA GLN A 84 -18.85 9.27 -4.81
C GLN A 84 -19.29 9.80 -3.44
N ASN A 85 -19.76 11.05 -3.42
CA ASN A 85 -20.13 11.80 -2.23
C ASN A 85 -20.78 10.88 -1.18
N GLN A 86 -20.09 10.71 -0.06
CA GLN A 86 -20.67 10.07 1.12
C GLN A 86 -21.92 10.87 1.47
N THR A 87 -23.08 10.22 1.46
CA THR A 87 -24.26 10.80 2.09
C THR A 87 -23.85 11.15 3.53
N PRO A 88 -24.19 12.34 4.05
CA PRO A 88 -23.92 12.62 5.46
C PRO A 88 -24.52 11.48 6.28
N PHE A 89 -23.66 10.81 7.04
CA PHE A 89 -24.06 9.74 7.93
C PHE A 89 -24.89 10.38 9.05
N ASP A 90 -26.21 10.38 8.87
CA ASP A 90 -27.12 10.93 9.86
C ASP A 90 -27.31 9.89 10.97
N LEU A 91 -26.65 10.12 12.10
CA LEU A 91 -26.65 9.26 13.29
C LEU A 91 -28.02 9.19 13.98
N LEU A 92 -28.98 10.03 13.57
CA LEU A 92 -30.33 10.06 14.10
C LEU A 92 -31.31 9.36 13.15
N LYS A 93 -31.18 8.04 13.02
CA LYS A 93 -32.34 7.22 12.69
C LYS A 93 -33.24 7.17 13.91
N VAL A 94 -34.10 8.17 14.05
CA VAL A 94 -35.26 8.10 14.94
C VAL A 94 -36.03 6.84 14.56
N THR A 95 -36.03 5.86 15.45
CA THR A 95 -36.88 4.67 15.34
C THR A 95 -38.31 5.12 15.55
N VAL A 96 -39.01 5.42 14.47
CA VAL A 96 -40.46 5.51 14.50
C VAL A 96 -40.99 4.08 14.50
N PHE A 97 -41.54 3.66 15.62
CA PHE A 97 -42.32 2.43 15.74
C PHE A 97 -43.58 2.59 14.89
N TYR A 98 -43.68 1.82 13.81
CA TYR A 98 -44.94 1.65 13.12
C TYR A 98 -45.59 0.36 13.60
N GLU A 99 -46.71 0.53 14.28
CA GLU A 99 -47.62 -0.52 14.70
C GLU A 99 -48.12 -1.30 13.47
N ASN A 100 -48.18 -2.63 13.62
CA ASN A 100 -48.42 -3.56 12.53
C ASN A 100 -49.82 -3.35 11.92
N GLN A 101 -49.87 -2.98 10.64
CA GLN A 101 -51.08 -3.13 9.84
C GLN A 101 -50.77 -4.00 8.62
N THR A 102 -51.68 -4.94 8.40
CA THR A 102 -51.58 -6.15 7.59
C THR A 102 -51.14 -5.89 6.14
N LEU A 103 -50.16 -6.69 5.68
CA LEU A 103 -49.70 -6.75 4.29
C LEU A 103 -50.85 -7.18 3.37
N ASN A 104 -51.47 -6.22 2.69
CA ASN A 104 -52.10 -6.49 1.40
C ASN A 104 -51.01 -6.40 0.34
N ASN A 105 -50.71 -7.53 -0.29
CA ASN A 105 -49.84 -7.62 -1.46
C ASN A 105 -50.40 -6.71 -2.56
N TYR A 106 -49.74 -5.58 -2.79
CA TYR A 106 -49.88 -4.80 -4.01
C TYR A 106 -48.50 -4.69 -4.64
N ASP A 107 -48.46 -5.11 -5.90
CA ASP A 107 -47.30 -5.14 -6.77
C ASP A 107 -46.68 -3.73 -6.87
N PHE A 108 -45.41 -3.59 -6.52
CA PHE A 108 -44.71 -2.32 -6.59
C PHE A 108 -44.05 -2.24 -7.97
N ASP A 109 -44.83 -1.89 -8.99
CA ASP A 109 -44.29 -1.46 -10.27
C ASP A 109 -43.46 -0.20 -10.01
N PHE A 110 -42.13 -0.35 -10.01
CA PHE A 110 -41.19 0.74 -9.92
C PHE A 110 -41.36 1.67 -11.13
N TYR A 111 -42.16 2.72 -10.99
CA TYR A 111 -42.11 3.86 -11.89
C TYR A 111 -40.78 4.59 -11.70
N SER A 112 -39.83 4.38 -12.61
CA SER A 112 -38.65 5.21 -12.71
C SER A 112 -39.07 6.57 -13.28
N THR A 113 -39.32 7.56 -12.42
CA THR A 113 -39.41 8.95 -12.90
C THR A 113 -38.00 9.41 -13.22
N SER A 114 -37.59 9.26 -14.48
CA SER A 114 -36.37 9.88 -15.00
C SER A 114 -36.46 11.39 -14.77
N PHE A 115 -35.60 11.91 -13.90
CA PHE A 115 -35.39 13.35 -13.74
C PHE A 115 -34.85 13.91 -15.07
N ILE A 116 -35.69 14.61 -15.82
CA ILE A 116 -35.26 15.36 -17.02
C ILE A 116 -34.66 16.67 -16.51
N THR A 117 -33.33 16.80 -16.57
CA THR A 117 -32.64 18.01 -16.11
C THR A 117 -32.62 19.14 -17.15
N ASP A 118 -33.16 18.94 -18.35
CA ASP A 118 -33.34 20.00 -19.34
C ASP A 118 -34.41 19.66 -20.38
N ILE A 119 -35.32 20.58 -20.68
CA ILE A 119 -36.25 20.48 -21.82
C ILE A 119 -35.56 21.18 -22.98
N PHE A 120 -35.12 20.41 -23.98
CA PHE A 120 -34.52 20.95 -25.21
C PHE A 120 -35.41 22.05 -25.81
N ARG A 121 -34.98 23.31 -25.74
CA ARG A 121 -35.66 24.46 -26.37
C ARG A 121 -34.99 24.76 -27.70
N PRO A 122 -35.66 24.54 -28.85
CA PRO A 122 -35.14 24.99 -30.14
C PRO A 122 -35.11 26.53 -30.21
N PRO A 123 -34.20 27.11 -31.01
CA PRO A 123 -33.96 28.55 -31.05
C PRO A 123 -35.16 29.35 -31.56
N LYS A 124 -35.34 30.58 -31.04
CA LYS A 124 -36.33 31.54 -31.53
C LYS A 124 -35.95 32.01 -32.93
N THR A 125 -36.56 31.43 -33.95
CA THR A 125 -36.64 32.07 -35.26
C THR A 125 -37.81 33.06 -35.22
N ILE A 126 -37.52 34.35 -35.00
CA ILE A 126 -38.44 35.41 -35.40
C ILE A 126 -38.12 35.69 -36.87
N LEU A 127 -38.93 35.15 -37.76
CA LEU A 127 -39.07 35.63 -39.12
C LEU A 127 -40.55 35.95 -39.34
N ILE A 128 -40.74 37.13 -39.95
CA ILE A 128 -41.99 37.82 -40.33
C ILE A 128 -42.50 38.78 -39.25
#